data_AF-A0A066YLH5-F1
#
_entry.id   AF-A0A066YLH5-F1
#
_cell.length_a   1.000
_cell.length_b   1.000
_cell.length_c   1.000
_cell.angle_alpha   90.00
_cell.angle_beta   90.00
_cell.angle_gamma   90.00
#
_symmetry.space_group_name_H-M   'P 1'
#
loop_
_entity.id
_entity.type
_entity.pdbx_description
1 polymer ?
#
loop_
_entity_poly.entity_id
_entity_poly.type
_entity_poly.pdbx_seq_one_letter_code
_entity_poly.pdbx_strand_id
1 'polypeptide(L)'
;MVTDSSCAATSGTWVSPYDNLTVTSASSLDIDHIVPLAEAWDSGASAWTTAQRQAFANDVTRPQLLAVSASTNRSKGDKDPAEWLPPVTGYRCTYVRAWVQVKYYYNLSVDSAEKTALSNVLAGC
;
A
#
# COMPACT_ATOMS: atom_id res chain seq x y z
N MET A 1 12.26 -17.05 7.96
CA MET A 1 10.79 -17.19 8.09
C MET A 1 10.50 -18.62 8.48
N VAL A 2 9.60 -18.81 9.44
CA VAL A 2 9.06 -20.11 9.85
C VAL A 2 7.62 -20.18 9.41
N THR A 3 7.20 -21.33 8.89
CA THR A 3 5.83 -21.60 8.46
C THR A 3 5.23 -22.78 9.20
N ASP A 4 3.91 -22.82 9.31
CA ASP A 4 3.17 -24.01 9.76
C ASP A 4 2.94 -25.01 8.62
N SER A 5 2.20 -26.10 8.91
CA SER A 5 1.86 -27.15 7.94
C SER A 5 0.92 -26.70 6.83
N SER A 6 0.26 -25.55 6.98
CA SER A 6 -0.55 -24.90 5.95
C SER A 6 0.24 -23.87 5.12
N CYS A 7 1.56 -23.79 5.33
CA CYS A 7 2.46 -22.79 4.75
C CYS A 7 2.19 -21.35 5.22
N ALA A 8 1.41 -21.15 6.28
CA ALA A 8 1.19 -19.83 6.84
C ALA A 8 2.45 -19.37 7.60
N ALA A 9 2.89 -18.12 7.37
CA ALA A 9 3.99 -17.53 8.13
C ALA A 9 3.61 -17.42 9.60
N THR A 10 4.46 -17.95 10.50
CA THR A 10 4.25 -17.83 11.95
C THR A 10 5.24 -16.86 12.58
N SER A 11 6.47 -16.80 12.07
CA SER A 11 7.51 -15.90 12.54
C SER A 11 8.59 -15.64 11.49
N GLY A 12 9.38 -14.60 11.70
CA GLY A 12 10.42 -14.17 10.79
C GLY A 12 11.12 -12.93 11.32
N THR A 13 11.75 -12.18 10.43
CA THR A 13 12.30 -10.86 10.73
C THR A 13 12.04 -10.02 9.51
N TRP A 14 11.18 -9.02 9.67
CA TRP A 14 10.76 -8.12 8.61
C TRP A 14 10.97 -6.68 9.07
N VAL A 15 11.45 -5.84 8.17
CA VAL A 15 11.58 -4.40 8.44
C VAL A 15 10.46 -3.70 7.68
N SER A 16 9.57 -3.05 8.42
CA SER A 16 8.46 -2.29 7.85
C SER A 16 8.98 -0.99 7.24
N PRO A 17 8.82 -0.75 5.93
CA PRO A 17 9.35 0.44 5.28
C PRO A 17 8.62 1.74 5.67
N TYR A 18 7.41 1.65 6.24
CA TYR A 18 6.65 2.84 6.63
C TYR A 18 7.21 3.51 7.89
N ASP A 19 7.77 2.74 8.81
CA ASP A 19 8.17 3.19 10.15
C ASP A 19 9.55 2.65 10.60
N ASN A 20 10.24 1.88 9.76
CA ASN A 20 11.50 1.19 10.04
C ASN A 20 11.43 0.23 11.24
N LEU A 21 10.24 -0.18 11.68
CA LEU A 21 10.11 -1.14 12.77
C LEU A 21 10.48 -2.55 12.29
N THR A 22 11.31 -3.23 13.07
CA THR A 22 11.55 -4.66 12.90
C THR A 22 10.47 -5.43 13.62
N VAL A 23 9.71 -6.24 12.89
CA VAL A 23 8.68 -7.14 13.43
C VAL A 23 9.13 -8.59 13.24
N THR A 24 8.85 -9.43 14.23
CA THR A 24 9.27 -10.85 14.22
C THR A 24 8.12 -11.85 14.31
N SER A 25 6.97 -11.41 14.83
CA SER A 25 5.72 -12.18 14.80
C SER A 25 4.96 -11.88 13.51
N ALA A 26 4.41 -12.92 12.88
CA ALA A 26 3.52 -12.74 11.72
C ALA A 26 2.27 -11.92 12.07
N SER A 27 1.76 -11.99 13.31
CA SER A 27 0.59 -11.21 13.75
C SER A 27 0.84 -9.70 13.93
N SER A 28 2.11 -9.27 13.92
CA SER A 28 2.50 -7.86 13.99
C SER A 28 2.76 -7.26 12.61
N LEU A 29 2.55 -8.04 11.56
CA LEU A 29 2.74 -7.69 10.16
C LEU A 29 1.38 -7.74 9.46
N ASP A 30 1.09 -6.75 8.63
CA ASP A 30 -0.01 -6.79 7.67
C ASP A 30 0.56 -6.72 6.25
N ILE A 31 -0.16 -7.29 5.28
CA ILE A 31 0.05 -6.97 3.86
C ILE A 31 -0.85 -5.78 3.55
N ASP A 32 -0.24 -4.62 3.31
CA ASP A 32 -0.93 -3.41 2.88
C ASP A 32 -1.15 -3.41 1.36
N HIS A 33 -2.26 -2.82 0.96
CA HIS A 33 -2.51 -2.38 -0.40
C HIS A 33 -2.01 -0.94 -0.54
N ILE A 34 -0.96 -0.69 -1.34
CA ILE A 34 -0.41 0.67 -1.53
C ILE A 34 -1.55 1.63 -1.86
N VAL A 35 -2.38 1.29 -2.84
CA VAL A 35 -3.69 1.93 -3.07
C VAL A 35 -4.76 1.12 -2.34
N PRO A 36 -5.36 1.61 -1.23
CA PRO A 36 -6.37 0.88 -0.48
C PRO A 36 -7.56 0.41 -1.32
N LEU A 37 -8.19 -0.70 -0.94
CA LEU A 37 -9.35 -1.21 -1.69
C LEU A 37 -10.54 -0.24 -1.72
N ALA A 38 -10.78 0.48 -0.63
CA ALA A 38 -11.85 1.49 -0.55
C ALA A 38 -11.51 2.73 -1.39
N GLU A 39 -10.27 3.22 -1.31
CA GLU A 39 -9.78 4.29 -2.18
C GLU A 39 -9.97 3.91 -3.66
N ALA A 40 -9.53 2.71 -4.06
CA ALA A 40 -9.66 2.26 -5.43
C ALA A 40 -11.13 2.21 -5.88
N TRP A 41 -12.04 1.84 -4.99
CA TRP A 41 -13.48 1.82 -5.25
C TRP A 41 -14.00 3.21 -5.61
N ASP A 42 -13.65 4.21 -4.81
CA ASP A 42 -14.02 5.62 -5.02
C ASP A 42 -13.36 6.20 -6.27
N SER A 43 -12.15 5.73 -6.60
CA SER A 43 -11.39 6.11 -7.79
C SER A 43 -11.76 5.35 -9.08
N GLY A 44 -12.83 4.55 -9.07
CA GLY A 44 -13.42 3.96 -10.27
C GLY A 44 -13.51 2.42 -10.28
N ALA A 45 -12.93 1.73 -9.30
CA ALA A 45 -13.04 0.26 -9.20
C ALA A 45 -14.46 -0.22 -8.84
N SER A 46 -15.34 0.69 -8.42
CA SER A 46 -16.78 0.44 -8.26
C SER A 46 -17.44 -0.06 -9.56
N ALA A 47 -16.97 0.40 -10.72
CA ALA A 47 -17.48 -0.02 -12.03
C ALA A 47 -16.87 -1.35 -12.53
N TRP A 48 -15.88 -1.90 -11.83
CA TRP A 48 -15.20 -3.12 -12.25
C TRP A 48 -16.04 -4.37 -12.03
N THR A 49 -15.70 -5.41 -12.78
CA THR A 49 -16.13 -6.78 -12.48
C THR A 49 -15.44 -7.29 -11.21
N THR A 50 -16.00 -8.34 -10.61
CA THR A 50 -15.36 -9.03 -9.47
C THR A 50 -13.97 -9.58 -9.83
N ALA A 51 -13.79 -10.08 -11.05
CA ALA A 51 -12.49 -10.60 -11.50
C ALA A 51 -11.41 -9.49 -11.55
N GLN A 52 -11.76 -8.29 -12.00
CA GLN A 52 -10.84 -7.15 -12.01
C GLN A 52 -10.48 -6.70 -10.59
N ARG A 53 -11.45 -6.61 -9.67
CA ARG A 53 -11.18 -6.31 -8.25
C ARG A 53 -10.30 -7.38 -7.60
N GLN A 54 -10.53 -8.65 -7.91
CA GLN A 54 -9.68 -9.74 -7.41
C GLN A 54 -8.26 -9.66 -7.98
N ALA A 55 -8.10 -9.32 -9.26
CA ALA A 55 -6.79 -9.13 -9.86
C ALA A 55 -6.04 -7.94 -9.22
N PHE A 56 -6.73 -6.85 -8.91
CA PHE A 56 -6.16 -5.71 -8.18
C PHE A 56 -5.74 -6.07 -6.75
N ALA A 57 -6.62 -6.75 -6.01
CA ALA A 57 -6.37 -7.11 -4.62
C ALA A 57 -5.21 -8.11 -4.44
N ASN A 58 -4.84 -8.84 -5.50
CA ASN A 58 -3.80 -9.88 -5.49
C ASN A 58 -2.62 -9.56 -6.42
N ASP A 59 -2.43 -8.30 -6.83
CA ASP A 59 -1.34 -7.94 -7.73
C ASP A 59 0.02 -7.95 -7.02
N VAL A 60 0.78 -9.02 -7.24
CA VAL A 60 2.17 -9.18 -6.80
C VAL A 60 3.20 -8.81 -7.89
N THR A 61 2.75 -8.40 -9.07
CA THR A 61 3.62 -7.97 -10.17
C THR A 61 3.97 -6.48 -10.06
N ARG A 62 3.00 -5.67 -9.64
CA ARG A 62 3.17 -4.23 -9.37
C ARG A 62 3.40 -4.01 -7.88
N PRO A 63 3.86 -2.80 -7.47
CA PRO A 63 4.03 -2.49 -6.06
C PRO A 63 2.68 -2.20 -5.40
N GLN A 64 1.68 -3.07 -5.58
CA GLN A 64 0.37 -2.92 -4.94
C GLN A 64 0.34 -3.58 -3.57
N LEU A 65 1.10 -4.65 -3.34
CA LEU A 65 1.15 -5.34 -2.05
C LEU A 65 2.49 -5.12 -1.35
N LEU A 66 2.46 -4.73 -0.08
CA LEU A 66 3.66 -4.46 0.73
C LEU A 66 3.50 -4.97 2.16
N ALA A 67 4.50 -5.70 2.65
CA ALA A 67 4.56 -6.13 4.04
C ALA A 67 5.01 -4.97 4.95
N VAL A 68 4.14 -4.59 5.90
CA VAL A 68 4.37 -3.44 6.80
C VAL A 68 3.93 -3.78 8.22
N SER A 69 4.33 -2.96 9.19
CA SER A 69 3.85 -3.13 10.56
C SER A 69 2.33 -2.94 10.62
N ALA A 70 1.64 -3.81 11.36
CA ALA A 70 0.19 -3.76 11.45
C ALA A 70 -0.32 -2.42 12.02
N SER A 71 0.41 -1.82 12.96
CA SER A 71 0.04 -0.52 13.56
C SER A 71 0.03 0.61 12.53
N THR A 72 1.07 0.68 11.69
CA THR A 72 1.22 1.78 10.73
C THR A 72 0.29 1.59 9.54
N ASN A 73 0.05 0.34 9.13
CA ASN A 73 -1.00 0.02 8.15
C ASN A 73 -2.39 0.47 8.61
N ARG A 74 -2.76 0.17 9.86
CA ARG A 74 -4.07 0.57 10.41
C ARG A 74 -4.19 2.08 10.61
N SER A 75 -3.08 2.77 10.86
CA SER A 75 -3.04 4.24 10.88
C SER A 75 -3.31 4.85 9.51
N LYS A 76 -2.75 4.26 8.44
CA LYS A 76 -3.07 4.61 7.05
C LYS A 76 -4.56 4.39 6.77
N GLY A 77 -5.05 3.15 6.91
CA GLY A 77 -6.43 2.81 6.57
C GLY A 77 -6.69 2.96 5.07
N ASP A 78 -7.77 3.65 4.72
CA ASP A 78 -8.19 3.96 3.35
C ASP A 78 -7.72 5.33 2.84
N LYS A 79 -6.94 6.06 3.64
CA LYS A 79 -6.43 7.39 3.33
C LYS A 79 -5.54 7.42 2.09
N ASP A 80 -5.69 8.47 1.31
CA ASP A 80 -4.86 8.77 0.16
C ASP A 80 -3.56 9.53 0.56
N PRO A 81 -2.65 9.82 -0.39
CA PRO A 81 -1.45 10.62 -0.15
C PRO A 81 -1.67 12.05 0.35
N ALA A 82 -2.86 12.63 0.21
CA ALA A 82 -3.19 13.94 0.77
C ALA A 82 -3.49 13.87 2.27
N GLU A 83 -4.04 12.76 2.73
CA GLU A 83 -4.39 12.54 4.14
C GLU A 83 -3.32 11.78 4.92
N TRP A 84 -2.53 10.93 4.25
CA TRP A 84 -1.52 10.10 4.89
C TRP A 84 -0.29 9.85 4.01
N LEU A 85 0.89 9.96 4.62
CA LEU A 85 2.15 9.55 4.03
C LEU A 85 2.95 8.72 5.04
N PRO A 86 3.84 7.83 4.58
CA PRO A 86 4.73 7.09 5.48
C PRO A 86 5.47 8.03 6.46
N PRO A 87 5.48 7.69 7.76
CA PRO A 87 6.26 8.42 8.77
C PRO A 87 7.74 8.53 8.41
N VAL A 88 8.33 7.48 7.82
CA VAL A 88 9.69 7.51 7.27
C VAL A 88 9.70 8.37 6.01
N THR A 89 10.18 9.61 6.14
CA THR A 89 10.24 10.58 5.04
C THR A 89 11.06 10.09 3.86
N GLY A 90 12.16 9.38 4.12
CA GLY A 90 13.01 8.79 3.07
C GLY A 90 12.31 7.73 2.21
N TYR A 91 11.20 7.15 2.69
CA TYR A 91 10.42 6.18 1.92
C TYR A 91 9.32 6.83 1.06
N ARG A 92 9.01 8.12 1.28
CA ARG A 92 7.88 8.79 0.62
C ARG A 92 8.00 8.83 -0.89
N CYS A 93 9.19 9.04 -1.44
CA CYS A 93 9.42 8.99 -2.90
C CYS A 93 9.07 7.63 -3.50
N THR A 94 9.48 6.55 -2.84
CA THR A 94 9.14 5.17 -3.26
C THR A 94 7.63 4.95 -3.18
N TYR A 95 7.02 5.36 -2.07
CA TYR A 95 5.58 5.23 -1.86
C TYR A 95 4.75 5.95 -2.93
N VAL A 96 5.02 7.23 -3.20
CA VAL A 96 4.23 8.00 -4.18
C VAL A 96 4.46 7.54 -5.62
N ARG A 97 5.67 7.06 -5.96
CA ARG A 97 5.94 6.45 -7.27
C ARG A 97 5.17 5.15 -7.44
N ALA A 98 5.14 4.30 -6.41
CA ALA A 98 4.35 3.07 -6.42
C ALA A 98 2.85 3.37 -6.55
N TRP A 99 2.35 4.35 -5.79
CA TRP A 99 0.96 4.80 -5.86
C TRP A 99 0.56 5.23 -7.27
N VAL A 100 1.35 6.11 -7.90
CA VAL A 100 1.12 6.56 -9.28
C VAL A 100 1.16 5.39 -10.27
N GLN A 101 2.12 4.47 -10.11
CA GLN A 101 2.24 3.30 -10.98
C GLN A 101 1.00 2.39 -10.90
N VAL A 102 0.51 2.12 -9.69
CA VAL A 102 -0.69 1.29 -9.48
C VAL A 102 -1.91 1.97 -10.09
N LYS A 103 -2.17 3.24 -9.73
CA LYS A 103 -3.33 3.98 -10.26
C LYS A 103 -3.30 4.10 -11.77
N TYR A 104 -2.14 4.40 -12.36
CA TYR A 104 -1.97 4.47 -13.80
C TYR A 104 -2.30 3.14 -14.49
N TYR A 105 -1.74 2.03 -14.00
CA TYR A 105 -1.97 0.73 -14.62
C TYR A 105 -3.44 0.30 -14.56
N TYR A 106 -4.07 0.50 -13.40
CA TYR A 106 -5.47 0.12 -13.20
C TYR A 106 -6.47 1.16 -13.72
N ASN A 107 -5.98 2.26 -14.31
CA ASN A 107 -6.81 3.36 -14.80
C ASN A 107 -7.76 3.91 -13.72
N LEU A 108 -7.22 4.11 -12.52
CA LEU A 108 -7.90 4.75 -11.39
C LEU A 108 -7.72 6.26 -11.47
N SER A 109 -8.76 7.02 -11.11
CA SER A 109 -8.67 8.48 -11.06
C SER A 109 -7.78 8.95 -9.92
N VAL A 110 -7.29 10.18 -10.05
CA VAL A 110 -6.57 10.91 -8.99
C VAL A 110 -7.31 12.22 -8.80
N ASP A 111 -7.74 12.51 -7.57
CA ASP A 111 -8.42 13.78 -7.29
C ASP A 111 -7.44 14.96 -7.18
N SER A 112 -7.96 16.17 -6.96
CA SER A 112 -7.13 17.37 -6.95
C SER A 112 -6.25 17.51 -5.70
N ALA A 113 -6.72 17.06 -4.53
CA ALA A 113 -5.94 17.09 -3.30
C ALA A 113 -4.83 16.04 -3.38
N GLU A 114 -5.19 14.83 -3.81
CA GLU A 114 -4.29 13.71 -4.05
C GLU A 114 -3.17 14.10 -5.04
N LYS A 115 -3.55 14.65 -6.21
CA LYS A 115 -2.59 15.10 -7.22
C LYS A 115 -1.63 16.14 -6.68
N THR A 116 -2.11 17.07 -5.86
CA THR A 116 -1.29 18.11 -5.24
C THR A 116 -0.28 17.48 -4.30
N ALA A 117 -0.71 16.57 -3.42
CA ALA A 117 0.17 15.87 -2.50
C ALA A 117 1.24 15.03 -3.22
N LEU A 118 0.83 14.25 -4.22
CA LEU A 118 1.73 13.47 -5.07
C LEU A 118 2.78 14.35 -5.74
N SER A 119 2.35 15.45 -6.37
CA SER A 119 3.25 16.38 -7.07
C SER A 119 4.26 17.04 -6.13
N ASN A 120 3.80 17.46 -4.94
CA ASN A 120 4.66 18.09 -3.93
C ASN A 120 5.74 17.13 -3.42
N VAL A 121 5.39 15.87 -3.14
CA VAL A 121 6.37 14.86 -2.72
C VAL A 121 7.34 14.58 -3.87
N LEU A 122 6.83 14.36 -5.08
CA LEU A 122 7.64 14.03 -6.25
C LEU A 122 8.62 15.15 -6.66
N ALA A 123 8.29 16.41 -6.41
CA ALA A 123 9.19 17.54 -6.67
C ALA A 123 10.40 17.60 -5.73
N GLY A 124 10.31 16.95 -4.56
CA GLY A 124 11.41 16.78 -3.61
C GLY A 124 12.17 15.47 -3.78
N CYS A 125 11.79 14.67 -4.78
CA CYS A 125 12.49 13.49 -5.26
C CYS A 125 13.33 13.82 -6.50
#